data_AF-A0A1F8NI29-F1
#
_entry.id   AF-A0A1F8NI29-F1
#
_cell.length_a   1.000
_cell.length_b   1.000
_cell.length_c   1.000
_cell.angle_alpha   90.00
_cell.angle_beta   90.00
_cell.angle_gamma   90.00
#
_symmetry.space_group_name_H-M   'P 1'
#
loop_
_entity.id
_entity.type
_entity.pdbx_description
1 polymer ?
#
loop_
_entity_poly.entity_id
_entity_poly.type
_entity_poly.pdbx_seq_one_letter_code
_entity_poly.pdbx_strand_id
1 'polypeptide(L)'
;MSGRTRWLVVMAFVASMAWVEAAVVAYLRILIDRTEPYQPDPLPLVGGLGGTELIREAATLLMLLAIGILAGKTWRSRLGFAAAAFGAWDLLYYGFLRVITGWPNSLLDWDVLFLLPLPWWGPVAAPAAIAVLMLAGGTLFALDDSRAGSYSSGRFSWALALGGAALALYCFMADAMAAAGEGTLAIRRSLPVEFQWPVFLIAWALLSAPVVHMTRDLSLRRRASSAG
;
A
#
# COMPACT_ATOMS: atom_id res chain seq x y z
N MET A 1 20.60 0.97 18.76
CA MET A 1 19.12 1.01 18.92
C MET A 1 18.53 -0.39 18.87
N SER A 2 17.56 -0.69 19.75
CA SER A 2 16.78 -1.95 19.68
C SER A 2 15.89 -1.98 18.43
N GLY A 3 15.41 -3.16 18.02
CA GLY A 3 14.46 -3.28 16.90
C GLY A 3 13.17 -2.49 17.12
N ARG A 4 12.65 -2.50 18.36
CA ARG A 4 11.46 -1.74 18.76
C ARG A 4 11.68 -0.23 18.65
N THR A 5 12.83 0.26 19.11
CA THR A 5 13.15 1.70 18.99
C THR A 5 13.22 2.13 17.53
N ARG A 6 13.85 1.31 16.66
CA ARG A 6 13.87 1.60 15.22
C ARG A 6 12.44 1.62 14.64
N TRP A 7 11.61 0.66 15.00
CA TRP A 7 10.22 0.61 14.56
C TRP A 7 9.43 1.85 14.95
N LEU A 8 9.53 2.29 16.22
CA LEU A 8 8.86 3.51 16.67
C LEU A 8 9.32 4.75 15.90
N VAL A 9 10.63 4.86 15.62
CA VAL A 9 11.16 5.97 14.82
C VAL A 9 10.66 5.92 13.38
N VAL A 10 10.60 4.74 12.75
CA VAL A 10 10.03 4.58 11.41
C VAL A 10 8.56 4.96 11.38
N MET A 11 7.77 4.53 12.38
CA MET A 11 6.35 4.88 12.45
C MET A 11 6.14 6.39 12.65
N ALA A 12 6.95 7.04 13.48
CA ALA A 12 6.89 8.49 13.68
C ALA A 12 7.25 9.27 12.40
N PHE A 13 8.29 8.82 11.69
CA PHE A 13 8.68 9.38 10.39
C PHE A 13 7.56 9.24 9.37
N VAL A 14 7.00 8.03 9.25
CA VAL A 14 5.94 7.71 8.30
C VAL A 14 4.66 8.49 8.62
N ALA A 15 4.29 8.63 9.89
CA ALA A 15 3.14 9.44 10.26
C ALA A 15 3.31 10.91 9.87
N SER A 16 4.50 11.47 10.09
CA SER A 16 4.80 12.84 9.68
C SER A 16 4.75 12.98 8.15
N MET A 17 5.33 12.01 7.44
CA MET A 17 5.37 11.99 5.98
C MET A 17 3.98 11.80 5.36
N ALA A 18 3.13 10.96 5.93
CA ALA A 18 1.74 10.77 5.50
C ALA A 18 0.90 12.05 5.66
N TRP A 19 1.14 12.84 6.71
CA TRP A 19 0.47 14.14 6.88
C TRP A 19 0.88 15.12 5.78
N VAL A 20 2.17 15.20 5.47
CA VAL A 20 2.69 16.05 4.38
C VAL A 20 2.05 15.65 3.06
N GLU A 21 1.99 14.34 2.79
CA GLU A 21 1.36 13.83 1.57
C GLU A 21 -0.13 14.20 1.49
N ALA A 22 -0.88 13.96 2.56
CA ALA A 22 -2.31 14.29 2.62
C ALA A 22 -2.54 15.80 2.41
N ALA A 23 -1.69 16.66 2.97
CA ALA A 23 -1.76 18.11 2.75
C ALA A 23 -1.47 18.49 1.29
N VAL A 24 -0.45 17.88 0.66
CA VAL A 24 -0.14 18.11 -0.76
C VAL A 24 -1.31 17.68 -1.64
N VAL A 25 -1.88 16.51 -1.42
CA VAL A 25 -3.05 16.02 -2.17
C VAL A 25 -4.26 16.93 -1.93
N ALA A 26 -4.50 17.37 -0.70
CA ALA A 26 -5.59 18.32 -0.41
C ALA A 26 -5.41 19.64 -1.18
N TYR A 27 -4.20 20.20 -1.20
CA TYR A 27 -3.92 21.41 -1.98
C TYR A 27 -4.11 21.19 -3.47
N LEU A 28 -3.65 20.07 -4.03
CA LEU A 28 -3.86 19.74 -5.44
C LEU A 28 -5.35 19.64 -5.77
N ARG A 29 -6.12 18.91 -4.96
CA ARG A 29 -7.58 18.78 -5.11
C ARG A 29 -8.31 20.11 -5.06
N ILE A 30 -7.90 21.02 -4.17
CA ILE A 30 -8.46 22.37 -4.09
C ILE A 30 -8.08 23.20 -5.33
N LEU A 31 -6.82 23.15 -5.78
CA LEU A 31 -6.34 23.92 -6.93
C LEU A 31 -7.01 23.54 -8.25
N ILE A 32 -7.41 22.26 -8.39
CA ILE A 32 -8.10 21.76 -9.59
C ILE A 32 -9.62 21.72 -9.44
N ASP A 33 -10.16 22.30 -8.35
CA ASP A 33 -11.58 22.31 -7.99
C ASP A 33 -12.24 20.91 -7.97
N ARG A 34 -11.48 19.91 -7.50
CA ARG A 34 -11.88 18.50 -7.43
C ARG A 34 -11.58 17.91 -6.05
N THR A 35 -12.33 18.38 -5.06
CA THR A 35 -12.24 17.92 -3.66
C THR A 35 -12.64 16.46 -3.51
N GLU A 36 -13.63 15.99 -4.27
CA GLU A 36 -14.01 14.58 -4.42
C GLU A 36 -13.34 13.96 -5.66
N PRO A 37 -12.57 12.87 -5.54
CA PRO A 37 -11.85 12.27 -6.67
C PRO A 37 -12.77 11.73 -7.75
N TYR A 38 -13.82 11.03 -7.34
CA TYR A 38 -14.75 10.35 -8.22
C TYR A 38 -15.92 11.28 -8.58
N GLN A 39 -15.86 11.87 -9.77
CA GLN A 39 -16.86 12.78 -10.29
C GLN A 39 -17.16 12.42 -11.76
N PRO A 40 -18.39 12.67 -12.27
CA PRO A 40 -18.79 12.32 -13.63
C PRO A 40 -17.96 13.02 -14.72
N ASP A 41 -17.43 14.21 -14.41
CA ASP A 41 -16.63 14.97 -15.35
C ASP A 41 -15.20 14.40 -15.47
N PRO A 42 -14.65 14.33 -16.70
CA PRO A 42 -13.30 13.84 -16.93
C PRO A 42 -12.29 14.69 -16.15
N LEU A 43 -11.21 14.05 -15.67
CA LEU A 43 -10.13 14.73 -14.94
C LEU A 43 -9.74 16.01 -15.70
N PRO A 44 -9.87 17.22 -15.07
CA PRO A 44 -9.54 18.45 -15.75
C PRO A 44 -8.11 18.37 -16.26
N LEU A 45 -7.92 18.69 -17.54
CA LEU A 45 -6.61 18.73 -18.19
C LEU A 45 -5.83 19.93 -17.66
N VAL A 46 -5.39 19.86 -16.40
CA VAL A 46 -4.42 20.82 -15.88
C VAL A 46 -3.05 20.39 -16.40
N GLY A 47 -2.75 20.84 -17.62
CA GLY A 47 -1.53 20.52 -18.33
C GLY A 47 -0.30 20.82 -17.47
N GLY A 48 0.49 19.78 -17.18
CA GLY A 48 1.74 19.87 -16.41
C GLY A 48 1.71 19.18 -15.04
N LEU A 49 0.55 19.09 -14.36
CA LEU A 49 0.48 18.49 -13.01
C LEU A 49 0.71 16.98 -13.00
N GLY A 50 0.23 16.26 -14.02
CA GLY A 50 0.35 14.80 -14.06
C GLY A 50 1.79 14.26 -14.07
N GLY A 51 2.75 15.00 -14.63
CA GLY A 51 4.17 14.61 -14.58
C GLY A 51 4.78 14.79 -13.20
N THR A 52 4.44 15.90 -12.54
CA THR A 52 4.86 16.17 -11.15
C THR A 52 4.23 15.18 -10.17
N GLU A 53 2.95 14.84 -10.34
CA GLU A 53 2.29 13.82 -9.52
C GLU A 53 2.93 12.46 -9.67
N LEU A 54 3.25 12.05 -10.91
CA LEU A 54 3.93 10.79 -11.18
C LEU A 54 5.29 10.70 -10.47
N ILE A 55 6.09 11.77 -10.53
CA ILE A 55 7.39 11.82 -9.86
C ILE A 55 7.22 11.86 -8.34
N ARG A 56 6.22 12.60 -7.83
CA ARG A 56 5.90 12.66 -6.39
C ARG A 56 5.55 11.27 -5.85
N GLU A 57 4.67 10.54 -6.52
CA GLU A 57 4.31 9.17 -6.12
C GLU A 57 5.52 8.22 -6.17
N ALA A 58 6.33 8.29 -7.23
CA ALA A 58 7.58 7.52 -7.30
C ALA A 58 8.53 7.87 -6.13
N ALA A 59 8.64 9.16 -5.80
CA ALA A 59 9.45 9.62 -4.67
C ALA A 59 8.91 9.08 -3.34
N THR A 60 7.59 9.08 -3.12
CA THR A 60 6.96 8.47 -1.94
C THR A 60 7.31 6.99 -1.81
N LEU A 61 7.19 6.20 -2.88
CA LEU A 61 7.58 4.79 -2.88
C LEU A 61 9.07 4.59 -2.56
N LEU A 62 9.94 5.42 -3.14
CA LEU A 62 11.38 5.39 -2.86
C LEU A 62 11.71 5.76 -1.42
N MET A 63 11.03 6.76 -0.84
CA MET A 63 11.22 7.16 0.55
C MET A 63 10.84 6.03 1.52
N LEU A 64 9.70 5.37 1.29
CA LEU A 64 9.24 4.24 2.09
C LEU A 64 10.18 3.03 1.99
N LEU A 65 10.69 2.74 0.79
CA LEU A 65 11.70 1.71 0.60
C LEU A 65 13.03 2.07 1.29
N ALA A 66 13.48 3.31 1.14
CA ALA A 66 14.74 3.79 1.71
C ALA A 66 14.75 3.71 3.24
N ILE A 67 13.67 4.17 3.91
CA ILE A 67 13.59 4.10 5.37
C ILE A 67 13.55 2.64 5.85
N GLY A 68 12.92 1.74 5.09
CA GLY A 68 12.94 0.31 5.37
C GLY A 68 14.34 -0.30 5.27
N ILE A 69 15.08 0.03 4.20
CA ILE A 69 16.46 -0.41 3.99
C ILE A 69 17.39 0.10 5.10
N LEU A 70 17.22 1.35 5.53
CA LEU A 70 18.02 1.96 6.59
C LEU A 70 17.72 1.36 7.97
N ALA A 71 16.46 1.03 8.26
CA ALA A 71 16.05 0.49 9.57
C ALA A 71 16.37 -1.01 9.74
N GLY A 72 16.36 -1.78 8.64
CA GLY A 72 16.54 -3.22 8.69
C GLY A 72 17.99 -3.69 8.69
N LYS A 73 18.30 -4.68 9.54
CA LYS A 73 19.65 -5.29 9.61
C LYS A 73 19.89 -6.38 8.56
N THR A 74 18.84 -7.11 8.19
CA THR A 74 18.86 -8.19 7.21
C THR A 74 17.93 -7.85 6.06
N TRP A 75 18.07 -8.47 4.89
CA TRP A 75 17.17 -8.24 3.75
C TRP A 75 15.69 -8.43 4.12
N ARG A 76 15.38 -9.45 4.93
CA ARG A 76 14.01 -9.71 5.43
C ARG A 76 13.50 -8.60 6.35
N SER A 77 14.32 -8.18 7.32
CA SER A 77 13.97 -7.08 8.23
C SER A 77 13.81 -5.76 7.47
N ARG A 78 14.63 -5.52 6.44
CA ARG A 78 14.51 -4.33 5.56
C ARG A 78 13.18 -4.31 4.81
N LEU A 79 12.82 -5.42 4.18
CA LEU A 79 11.51 -5.57 3.53
C LEU A 79 10.36 -5.48 4.53
N GLY A 80 10.54 -6.01 5.75
CA GLY A 80 9.56 -5.89 6.83
C GLY A 80 9.33 -4.44 7.26
N PHE A 81 10.40 -3.67 7.47
CA PHE A 81 10.28 -2.24 7.77
C PHE A 81 9.68 -1.45 6.61
N ALA A 82 10.06 -1.73 5.37
CA ALA A 82 9.48 -1.08 4.19
C ALA A 82 7.97 -1.38 4.07
N ALA A 83 7.55 -2.64 4.25
CA ALA A 83 6.15 -3.03 4.21
C ALA A 83 5.36 -2.41 5.37
N ALA A 84 5.92 -2.39 6.59
CA ALA A 84 5.29 -1.76 7.74
C ALA A 84 5.14 -0.25 7.53
N ALA A 85 6.18 0.41 6.99
CA ALA A 85 6.15 1.82 6.66
C ALA A 85 5.08 2.11 5.61
N PHE A 86 5.03 1.34 4.51
CA PHE A 86 4.01 1.51 3.48
C PHE A 86 2.59 1.34 4.03
N GLY A 87 2.34 0.27 4.78
CA GLY A 87 1.02 0.01 5.35
C GLY A 87 0.59 1.07 6.36
N ALA A 88 1.50 1.56 7.21
CA ALA A 88 1.20 2.65 8.12
C ALA A 88 0.95 3.98 7.37
N TRP A 89 1.77 4.28 6.36
CA TRP A 89 1.64 5.49 5.56
C TRP A 89 0.27 5.55 4.89
N ASP A 90 -0.16 4.47 4.24
CA ASP A 90 -1.42 4.42 3.47
C ASP A 90 -2.65 4.61 4.37
N LEU A 91 -2.67 3.94 5.52
CA LEU A 91 -3.76 4.09 6.51
C LEU A 91 -3.80 5.50 7.11
N LEU A 92 -2.63 6.05 7.44
CA LEU A 92 -2.54 7.40 8.01
C LEU A 92 -2.85 8.47 6.97
N TYR A 93 -2.48 8.26 5.70
CA TYR A 93 -2.84 9.14 4.60
C TYR A 93 -4.36 9.30 4.51
N TYR A 94 -5.12 8.21 4.49
CA TYR A 94 -6.59 8.30 4.49
C TYR A 94 -7.16 8.94 5.78
N GLY A 95 -6.59 8.61 6.93
CA GLY A 95 -6.98 9.20 8.21
C GLY A 95 -6.78 10.72 8.24
N PHE A 96 -5.63 11.21 7.78
CA PHE A 96 -5.31 12.63 7.73
C PHE A 96 -6.07 13.35 6.62
N LEU A 97 -6.25 12.72 5.47
CA LEU A 97 -7.07 13.27 4.40
C LEU A 97 -8.51 13.51 4.89
N ARG A 98 -9.08 12.56 5.66
CA ARG A 98 -10.40 12.73 6.29
C ARG A 98 -10.44 13.90 7.25
N VAL A 99 -9.37 14.13 8.01
CA VAL A 99 -9.27 15.28 8.92
C VAL A 99 -9.18 16.61 8.16
N ILE A 100 -8.43 16.64 7.06
CA ILE A 100 -8.15 17.88 6.31
C ILE A 100 -9.33 18.28 5.41
N THR A 101 -9.88 17.32 4.66
CA THR A 101 -10.87 17.60 3.60
C THR A 101 -12.27 17.07 3.92
N GLY A 102 -12.41 16.26 4.97
CA GLY A 102 -13.64 15.52 5.19
C GLY A 102 -13.82 14.37 4.19
N TRP A 103 -12.79 13.89 3.49
CA TRP A 103 -12.88 12.73 2.59
C TRP A 103 -11.85 11.66 3.01
N PRO A 104 -12.16 10.34 3.01
CA PRO A 104 -13.38 9.70 2.50
C PRO A 104 -14.57 9.72 3.48
N ASN A 105 -15.79 9.77 2.94
CA ASN A 105 -17.03 9.66 3.71
C ASN A 105 -17.34 8.22 4.13
N SER A 106 -16.96 7.26 3.30
CA SER A 106 -17.13 5.83 3.49
C SER A 106 -15.91 5.06 2.99
N LEU A 107 -15.66 3.87 3.54
CA LEU A 107 -14.63 2.98 3.02
C LEU A 107 -14.95 2.45 1.60
N LEU A 108 -16.18 2.63 1.12
CA LEU A 108 -16.57 2.25 -0.24
C LEU A 108 -16.42 3.41 -1.25
N ASP A 109 -16.01 4.60 -0.80
CA ASP A 109 -15.76 5.70 -1.71
C ASP A 109 -14.59 5.38 -2.64
N TRP A 110 -14.75 5.72 -3.92
CA TRP A 110 -13.72 5.51 -4.93
C TRP A 110 -12.62 6.56 -4.85
N ASP A 111 -11.39 6.10 -5.06
CA ASP A 111 -10.21 6.95 -5.09
C ASP A 111 -9.26 6.53 -6.21
N VAL A 112 -8.37 7.46 -6.57
CA VAL A 112 -7.19 7.20 -7.38
C VAL A 112 -6.02 6.97 -6.44
N LEU A 113 -5.61 5.70 -6.32
CA LEU A 113 -4.63 5.26 -5.32
C LEU A 113 -3.21 5.65 -5.72
N PHE A 114 -2.87 5.42 -6.98
CA PHE A 114 -1.60 5.70 -7.62
C PHE A 114 -1.84 5.90 -9.12
N LEU A 115 -0.92 6.59 -9.79
CA LEU A 115 -0.86 6.79 -11.24
C LEU A 115 0.16 5.86 -11.91
N LEU A 116 1.03 5.20 -11.14
CA LEU A 116 2.10 4.32 -11.64
C LEU A 116 1.72 2.83 -11.58
N PRO A 117 1.99 2.03 -12.64
CA PRO A 117 2.37 2.45 -14.00
C PRO A 117 1.18 2.96 -14.83
N LEU A 118 -0.05 2.65 -14.38
CA LEU A 118 -1.32 3.16 -14.88
C LEU A 118 -2.14 3.65 -13.66
N PRO A 119 -3.19 4.46 -13.87
CA PRO A 119 -4.10 4.85 -12.79
C PRO A 119 -4.72 3.62 -12.09
N TRP A 120 -4.64 3.61 -10.76
CA TRP A 120 -5.20 2.59 -9.89
C TRP A 120 -6.48 3.14 -9.29
N TRP A 121 -7.61 2.61 -9.74
CA TRP A 121 -8.89 2.98 -9.18
C TRP A 121 -9.41 1.89 -8.26
N GLY A 122 -9.94 2.29 -7.11
CA GLY A 122 -10.62 1.36 -6.22
C GLY A 122 -11.32 2.04 -5.05
N PRO A 123 -12.21 1.31 -4.36
CA PRO A 123 -12.79 1.76 -3.10
C PRO A 123 -11.72 1.77 -2.01
N VAL A 124 -11.70 2.77 -1.13
CA VAL A 124 -10.70 2.94 -0.04
C VAL A 124 -10.50 1.69 0.82
N ALA A 125 -11.53 0.87 0.99
CA ALA A 125 -11.47 -0.41 1.70
C ALA A 125 -10.42 -1.37 1.12
N ALA A 126 -10.22 -1.38 -0.19
CA ALA A 126 -9.29 -2.29 -0.86
C ALA A 126 -7.80 -1.98 -0.53
N PRO A 127 -7.25 -0.78 -0.79
CA PRO A 127 -5.89 -0.44 -0.38
C PRO A 127 -5.72 -0.53 1.15
N ALA A 128 -6.71 -0.07 1.94
CA ALA A 128 -6.65 -0.17 3.40
C ALA A 128 -6.52 -1.63 3.89
N ALA A 129 -7.22 -2.58 3.26
CA ALA A 129 -7.11 -4.00 3.60
C ALA A 129 -5.71 -4.58 3.29
N ILE A 130 -5.09 -4.15 2.19
CA ILE A 130 -3.70 -4.51 1.86
C ILE A 130 -2.74 -3.84 2.85
N ALA A 131 -2.95 -2.56 3.17
CA ALA A 131 -2.14 -1.79 4.08
C ALA A 131 -2.12 -2.40 5.50
N VAL A 132 -3.26 -2.89 5.99
CA VAL A 132 -3.34 -3.64 7.26
C VAL A 132 -2.48 -4.92 7.21
N LEU A 133 -2.55 -5.70 6.14
CA LEU A 133 -1.70 -6.89 5.97
C LEU A 133 -0.21 -6.52 5.93
N MET A 134 0.14 -5.45 5.21
CA MET A 134 1.52 -4.98 5.10
C MET A 134 2.05 -4.44 6.43
N LEU A 135 1.22 -3.73 7.20
CA LEU A 135 1.58 -3.23 8.53
C LEU A 135 1.79 -4.39 9.51
N ALA A 136 0.84 -5.32 9.58
CA ALA A 136 0.93 -6.47 10.47
C ALA A 136 2.09 -7.40 10.09
N GLY A 137 2.12 -7.84 8.83
CA GLY A 137 3.17 -8.71 8.29
C GLY A 137 4.54 -8.06 8.35
N GLY A 138 4.64 -6.81 7.90
CA GLY A 138 5.87 -6.02 7.92
C GLY A 138 6.43 -5.87 9.33
N THR A 139 5.57 -5.60 10.33
CA THR A 139 6.00 -5.53 11.73
C THR A 139 6.55 -6.85 12.25
N LEU A 140 5.90 -7.98 11.92
CA LEU A 140 6.40 -9.31 12.27
C LEU A 140 7.77 -9.57 11.64
N PHE A 141 7.95 -9.28 10.36
CA PHE A 141 9.24 -9.48 9.67
C PHE A 141 10.32 -8.47 10.11
N ALA A 142 9.94 -7.24 10.47
CA ALA A 142 10.86 -6.19 10.91
C ALA A 142 11.46 -6.50 12.29
N LEU A 143 10.64 -7.03 13.19
CA LEU A 143 11.00 -7.32 14.59
C LEU A 143 11.51 -8.75 14.81
N ASP A 144 11.44 -9.62 13.81
CA ASP A 144 12.04 -10.94 13.88
C ASP A 144 13.58 -10.86 13.79
N ASP A 145 14.23 -10.96 14.94
CA ASP A 145 15.70 -11.01 15.07
C ASP A 145 16.27 -12.44 14.86
N SER A 146 15.44 -13.41 14.46
CA SER A 146 15.89 -14.78 14.19
C SER A 146 16.96 -14.79 13.08
N ARG A 147 18.16 -15.30 13.41
CA ARG A 147 19.25 -15.49 12.43
C ARG A 147 18.72 -16.24 11.21
N ALA A 148 19.14 -15.77 10.03
CA ALA A 148 18.56 -16.01 8.70
C ALA A 148 18.38 -17.47 8.19
N GLY A 149 18.48 -18.50 9.04
CA GLY A 149 18.81 -19.87 8.64
C GLY A 149 17.68 -20.92 8.59
N SER A 150 16.45 -20.69 9.05
CA SER A 150 15.46 -21.81 9.10
C SER A 150 14.07 -21.46 8.56
N TYR A 151 14.00 -21.04 7.30
CA TYR A 151 12.73 -20.89 6.58
C TYR A 151 12.87 -21.31 5.11
N SER A 152 13.30 -22.56 4.89
CA SER A 152 13.35 -23.20 3.56
C SER A 152 11.95 -23.33 2.93
N SER A 153 10.92 -23.51 3.75
CA SER A 153 9.50 -23.68 3.37
C SER A 153 8.76 -22.38 3.02
N GLY A 154 9.37 -21.21 3.20
CA GLY A 154 8.71 -19.92 2.95
C GLY A 154 8.58 -19.53 1.47
N ARG A 155 9.36 -20.13 0.56
CA ARG A 155 9.39 -19.71 -0.86
C ARG A 155 8.04 -19.81 -1.55
N PHE A 156 7.27 -20.86 -1.24
CA PHE A 156 5.91 -21.01 -1.77
C PHE A 156 4.97 -19.92 -1.25
N SER A 157 5.03 -19.58 0.05
CA SER A 157 4.21 -18.48 0.60
C SER A 157 4.54 -17.13 -0.04
N TRP A 158 5.81 -16.87 -0.36
CA TRP A 158 6.23 -15.67 -1.08
C TRP A 158 5.78 -15.69 -2.55
N ALA A 159 5.81 -16.85 -3.22
CA ALA A 159 5.27 -17.00 -4.58
C ALA A 159 3.74 -16.73 -4.61
N LEU A 160 3.00 -17.24 -3.63
CA LEU A 160 1.57 -16.92 -3.46
C LEU A 160 1.37 -15.42 -3.24
N ALA A 161 2.16 -14.79 -2.37
CA ALA A 161 2.06 -13.35 -2.16
C ALA A 161 2.36 -12.53 -3.41
N LEU A 162 3.36 -12.92 -4.21
CA LEU A 162 3.65 -12.27 -5.50
C LEU A 162 2.48 -12.43 -6.49
N GLY A 163 1.88 -13.62 -6.56
CA GLY A 163 0.67 -13.86 -7.36
C GLY A 163 -0.52 -13.02 -6.88
N GLY A 164 -0.72 -12.93 -5.56
CA GLY A 164 -1.73 -12.08 -4.94
C GLY A 164 -1.49 -10.59 -5.21
N ALA A 165 -0.24 -10.12 -5.14
CA ALA A 165 0.13 -8.75 -5.48
C ALA A 165 -0.19 -8.43 -6.94
N ALA A 166 0.21 -9.31 -7.86
CA ALA A 166 -0.09 -9.13 -9.28
C ALA A 166 -1.60 -9.11 -9.56
N LEU A 167 -2.38 -9.96 -8.87
CA LEU A 167 -3.83 -10.01 -9.02
C LEU A 167 -4.51 -8.77 -8.43
N ALA A 168 -4.04 -8.27 -7.28
CA ALA A 168 -4.55 -7.03 -6.69
C ALA A 168 -4.25 -5.82 -7.60
N LEU A 169 -3.03 -5.73 -8.14
CA LEU A 169 -2.67 -4.71 -9.13
C LEU A 169 -3.56 -4.78 -10.36
N TYR A 170 -3.83 -5.99 -10.86
CA TYR A 170 -4.78 -6.20 -11.96
C TYR A 170 -6.16 -5.63 -11.62
N CYS A 171 -6.71 -5.89 -10.43
CA CYS A 171 -8.02 -5.36 -10.04
C CYS A 171 -8.06 -3.82 -10.05
N PHE A 172 -6.99 -3.15 -9.61
CA PHE A 172 -6.94 -1.68 -9.60
C PHE A 172 -6.73 -1.07 -10.99
N MET A 173 -6.05 -1.80 -11.89
CA MET A 173 -5.68 -1.32 -13.22
C MET A 173 -6.63 -1.81 -14.32
N ALA A 174 -7.63 -2.64 -14.01
CA ALA A 174 -8.44 -3.36 -14.99
C ALA A 174 -9.06 -2.43 -16.04
N ASP A 175 -9.71 -1.36 -15.61
CA ASP A 175 -10.34 -0.37 -16.50
C ASP A 175 -9.30 0.42 -17.31
N ALA A 176 -8.19 0.80 -16.68
CA ALA A 176 -7.10 1.50 -17.36
C ALA A 176 -6.44 0.62 -18.45
N MET A 177 -6.32 -0.70 -18.20
CA MET A 177 -5.81 -1.66 -19.18
C MET A 177 -6.81 -1.87 -20.32
N ALA A 178 -8.10 -1.93 -20.04
CA ALA A 178 -9.14 -2.04 -21.06
C ALA A 178 -9.15 -0.80 -21.98
N ALA A 179 -9.02 0.39 -21.40
CA ALA A 179 -8.96 1.66 -22.13
C ALA A 179 -7.61 1.90 -22.85
N ALA A 180 -6.57 1.12 -22.56
CA ALA A 180 -5.23 1.35 -23.11
C ALA A 180 -5.17 1.26 -24.64
N GLY A 181 -6.04 0.45 -25.26
CA GLY A 181 -6.14 0.31 -26.72
C GLY A 181 -6.69 1.55 -27.43
N GLU A 182 -7.41 2.41 -26.72
CA GLU A 182 -8.07 3.62 -27.25
C GLU A 182 -7.23 4.89 -27.08
N GLY A 183 -6.04 4.76 -26.47
CA GLY A 183 -5.06 5.83 -26.30
C GLY A 183 -5.12 6.54 -24.95
N THR A 184 -4.17 7.46 -24.73
CA THR A 184 -3.92 8.09 -23.42
C THR A 184 -5.10 8.91 -22.89
N LEU A 185 -5.92 9.48 -23.78
CA LEU A 185 -7.12 10.22 -23.38
C LEU A 185 -8.23 9.29 -22.88
N ALA A 186 -8.35 8.07 -23.42
CA ALA A 186 -9.32 7.09 -22.95
C ALA A 186 -8.96 6.55 -21.56
N ILE A 187 -7.67 6.30 -21.30
CA ILE A 187 -7.18 5.89 -19.97
C ILE A 187 -7.47 6.95 -18.90
N ARG A 188 -7.31 8.25 -19.22
CA ARG A 188 -7.66 9.34 -18.29
C ARG A 188 -9.17 9.54 -18.16
N ARG A 189 -9.90 9.12 -19.21
CA ARG A 189 -11.35 9.02 -19.37
C ARG A 189 -12.01 8.00 -18.44
N SER A 190 -11.30 6.91 -18.15
CA SER A 190 -11.92 5.71 -17.58
C SER A 190 -12.26 5.93 -16.11
N LEU A 191 -13.57 6.03 -15.85
CA LEU A 191 -14.16 6.00 -14.52
C LEU A 191 -14.75 4.59 -14.34
N PRO A 192 -14.20 3.78 -13.44
CA PRO A 192 -14.76 2.44 -13.18
C PRO A 192 -16.15 2.55 -12.59
N VAL A 193 -17.00 1.60 -12.95
CA VAL A 193 -18.38 1.49 -12.43
C VAL A 193 -18.45 0.45 -11.31
N GLU A 194 -17.65 -0.62 -11.41
CA GLU A 194 -17.66 -1.74 -10.46
C GLU A 194 -16.24 -2.17 -10.09
N PHE A 195 -16.03 -2.46 -8.81
CA PHE A 195 -14.78 -3.04 -8.33
C PHE A 195 -14.88 -4.56 -8.28
N GLN A 196 -13.86 -5.27 -8.78
CA GLN A 196 -13.84 -6.73 -8.88
C GLN A 196 -13.58 -7.43 -7.52
N TRP A 197 -14.49 -7.22 -6.55
CA TRP A 197 -14.36 -7.72 -5.18
C TRP A 197 -14.02 -9.22 -5.07
N PRO A 198 -14.65 -10.15 -5.82
CA PRO A 198 -14.31 -11.57 -5.69
C PRO A 198 -12.84 -11.86 -6.04
N VAL A 199 -12.34 -11.23 -7.10
CA VAL A 199 -10.95 -11.39 -7.55
C VAL A 199 -9.99 -10.75 -6.54
N PHE A 200 -10.36 -9.56 -6.04
CA PHE A 200 -9.62 -8.87 -4.99
C PHE A 200 -9.52 -9.68 -3.70
N LEU A 201 -10.60 -10.35 -3.27
CA LEU A 201 -10.59 -11.19 -2.07
C LEU A 201 -9.66 -12.41 -2.23
N ILE A 202 -9.60 -13.01 -3.42
CA ILE A 202 -8.63 -14.06 -3.74
C ILE A 202 -7.22 -13.49 -3.67
N ALA A 203 -6.98 -12.32 -4.27
CA ALA A 203 -5.70 -11.64 -4.24
C ALA A 203 -5.23 -11.35 -2.80
N TRP A 204 -6.12 -10.83 -1.97
CA TRP A 204 -5.88 -10.54 -0.56
C TRP A 204 -5.60 -11.80 0.26
N ALA A 205 -6.33 -12.89 0.01
CA ALA A 205 -6.07 -14.18 0.64
C ALA A 205 -4.67 -14.71 0.28
N LEU A 206 -4.26 -14.61 -0.98
CA LEU A 206 -2.92 -14.99 -1.43
C LEU A 206 -1.82 -14.12 -0.82
N LEU A 207 -2.05 -12.80 -0.74
CA LEU A 207 -1.16 -11.83 -0.08
C LEU A 207 -0.95 -12.14 1.41
N SER A 208 -1.96 -12.70 2.09
CA SER A 208 -1.85 -13.06 3.51
C SER A 208 -0.92 -14.25 3.78
N ALA A 209 -0.55 -15.04 2.76
CA ALA A 209 0.15 -16.31 2.94
C ALA A 209 1.47 -16.23 3.73
N PRO A 210 2.39 -15.26 3.49
CA PRO A 210 3.61 -15.13 4.29
C PRO A 210 3.33 -14.76 5.75
N VAL A 211 2.31 -13.94 5.99
CA VAL A 211 1.90 -13.50 7.34
C VAL A 211 1.34 -14.68 8.12
N VAL A 212 0.46 -15.47 7.50
CA VAL A 212 -0.10 -16.70 8.09
C VAL A 212 1.01 -17.73 8.36
N HIS A 213 1.92 -17.92 7.41
CA HIS A 213 3.05 -18.82 7.59
C HIS A 213 3.94 -18.40 8.77
N MET A 214 4.29 -17.11 8.85
CA MET A 214 5.12 -16.55 9.92
C MET A 214 4.46 -16.67 11.30
N THR A 215 3.18 -16.32 11.41
CA THR A 215 2.43 -16.40 12.67
C THR A 215 2.30 -17.84 13.17
N ARG A 216 2.10 -18.80 12.27
CA ARG A 216 2.10 -20.24 12.60
C ARG A 216 3.46 -20.69 13.15
N ASP A 217 4.56 -20.35 12.47
CA ASP A 217 5.89 -20.75 12.91
C ASP A 217 6.26 -20.15 14.28
N LEU A 218 5.97 -18.85 14.49
CA LEU A 218 6.16 -18.20 15.80
C LEU A 218 5.33 -18.88 16.91
N SER A 219 4.12 -19.31 16.60
CA SER A 219 3.24 -20.02 17.55
C SER A 219 3.79 -21.40 17.92
N LEU A 220 4.32 -22.14 16.93
CA LEU A 220 4.95 -23.44 17.16
C LEU A 220 6.22 -23.32 18.01
N ARG A 221 7.07 -22.32 17.75
CA ARG A 221 8.27 -22.04 18.55
C ARG A 221 7.94 -21.73 20.00
N ARG A 222 6.92 -20.89 20.24
CA ARG A 222 6.47 -20.57 21.60
C ARG A 222 6.00 -21.81 22.37
N ARG A 223 5.25 -22.71 21.71
CA ARG A 223 4.82 -23.98 22.32
C ARG A 223 5.98 -24.91 22.66
N ALA A 224 6.98 -24.99 21.78
CA ALA A 224 8.17 -25.79 22.03
C ALA A 224 9.00 -25.25 23.22
N SER A 225 9.13 -23.93 23.35
CA SER A 225 9.82 -23.31 24.48
C SER A 225 9.08 -23.39 25.82
N SER A 226 7.76 -23.58 25.82
CA SER A 226 6.97 -23.75 27.06
C SER A 226 6.89 -25.20 27.53
N ALA A 227 7.32 -26.15 26.70
CA ALA A 227 7.25 -27.59 26.96
C ALA A 227 8.59 -28.19 27.45
N GLY A 228 9.67 -27.40 27.48
CA GLY A 228 10.98 -27.77 28.04
C GLY A 228 11.37 -26.83 29.16
#